data_AF-A0A9E0EYR0-F1
#
_entry.id   AF-A0A9E0EYR0-F1
#
_cell.length_a   1.000
_cell.length_b   1.000
_cell.length_c   1.000
_cell.angle_alpha   90.00
_cell.angle_beta   90.00
_cell.angle_gamma   90.00
#
_symmetry.space_group_name_H-M   'P 1'
#
loop_
_entity.id
_entity.type
_entity.pdbx_description
1 polymer ?
#
loop_
_entity_poly.entity_id
_entity_poly.type
_entity_poly.pdbx_seq_one_letter_code
_entity_poly.pdbx_strand_id
1 'polypeptide(L)'
;MSDRGFIFNYSRCVGCHACIVACYNQNHTEPPMAWRMVVNGNPLKIPLKGFINLSLACNHCIDAPCMTNCPAIAYSRDDETGAIIHSPLKCIGCKYCTWACPYEAPKYNPGKGVVEKCNFCNDLLKVGGIPACAAACPTGALTFGEIKVEANLSKPGFPEVATSPRINVANESINDSLPEMAIEATGLQQSDFAETYSPRIHPTKEIPLFVFTSLSAVLVGWFITFYRLEKISYFSKISFILLLAFAGFASLFHLGKPLRAIRALLHVKSSWLSREIALFGLFAFSGLLYVLTEKPPLFWFSVVVGTVFLISLEMVYHVVRKNYSTPIHSANTLLTASTLFSLITLSKAFVLLATIKLLLYLVRHAYIQKFNPKKVIFSFIRFLGILIPLVGLLFNLIPANIAPFLTLFLIGEFIDRYEYYASIDTHNPFQSI
;
A
#
# COMPACT_ATOMS: atom_id res chain seq x y z
N MET A 1 -5.83 31.09 15.74
CA MET A 1 -7.11 30.74 15.09
C MET A 1 -7.50 29.36 15.59
N SER A 2 -8.74 29.21 16.06
CA SER A 2 -9.32 27.91 16.41
C SER A 2 -9.47 27.08 15.13
N ASP A 3 -8.96 25.86 15.12
CA ASP A 3 -9.19 24.94 14.00
C ASP A 3 -10.65 24.50 14.02
N ARG A 4 -11.29 24.43 12.85
CA ARG A 4 -12.65 23.86 12.71
C ARG A 4 -12.59 22.41 12.28
N GLY A 5 -13.42 21.57 12.88
CA GLY A 5 -13.46 20.14 12.60
C GLY A 5 -14.72 19.45 13.09
N PHE A 6 -14.76 18.14 12.88
CA PHE A 6 -15.85 17.32 13.38
C PHE A 6 -15.74 17.13 14.88
N ILE A 7 -16.87 17.08 15.57
CA ILE A 7 -16.94 16.64 16.96
C ILE A 7 -17.85 15.43 16.97
N PHE A 8 -17.33 14.30 17.44
CA PHE A 8 -18.02 13.02 17.41
C PHE A 8 -18.16 12.43 18.82
N ASN A 9 -19.38 12.08 19.20
CA ASN A 9 -19.68 11.37 20.45
C ASN A 9 -20.26 9.99 20.10
N TYR A 10 -19.47 8.94 20.38
CA TYR A 10 -19.86 7.57 20.08
C TYR A 10 -21.08 7.10 20.91
N SER A 11 -21.25 7.58 22.14
CA SER A 11 -22.35 7.21 23.04
C SER A 11 -23.72 7.67 22.53
N ARG A 12 -23.75 8.68 21.65
CA ARG A 12 -24.99 9.20 21.04
C ARG A 12 -25.27 8.62 19.67
N CYS A 13 -24.32 7.88 19.08
CA CYS A 13 -24.43 7.40 17.72
C CYS A 13 -25.29 6.13 17.65
N VAL A 14 -26.52 6.28 17.16
CA VAL A 14 -27.48 5.17 17.00
C VAL A 14 -27.34 4.41 15.67
N GLY A 15 -26.34 4.75 14.85
CA GLY A 15 -26.10 4.06 13.59
C GLY A 15 -27.21 4.23 12.55
N CYS A 16 -27.97 5.32 12.57
CA CYS A 16 -29.12 5.52 11.66
C CYS A 16 -28.76 5.82 10.19
N HIS A 17 -27.48 5.94 9.86
CA HIS A 17 -26.97 6.24 8.51
C HIS A 17 -27.44 7.57 7.86
N ALA A 18 -28.16 8.44 8.59
CA ALA A 18 -28.60 9.75 8.08
C ALA A 18 -27.43 10.60 7.54
N CYS A 19 -26.28 10.55 8.21
CA CYS A 19 -25.06 11.23 7.80
C CYS A 19 -24.51 10.77 6.44
N ILE A 20 -24.75 9.51 6.04
CA ILE A 20 -24.35 8.95 4.75
C ILE A 20 -25.29 9.45 3.65
N VAL A 21 -26.61 9.37 3.89
CA VAL A 21 -27.64 9.83 2.94
C VAL A 21 -27.50 11.32 2.67
N ALA A 22 -27.29 12.14 3.71
CA ALA A 22 -27.03 13.56 3.54
C ALA A 22 -25.75 13.83 2.72
N CYS A 23 -24.71 13.01 2.90
CA CYS A 23 -23.48 13.12 2.11
C CYS A 23 -23.71 12.78 0.63
N TYR A 24 -24.51 11.74 0.34
CA TYR A 24 -24.90 11.39 -1.03
C TYR A 24 -25.67 12.52 -1.69
N ASN A 25 -26.70 13.04 -1.03
CA ASN A 25 -27.52 14.13 -1.55
C ASN A 25 -26.70 15.39 -1.81
N GLN A 26 -25.82 15.77 -0.88
CA GLN A 26 -25.01 16.99 -0.99
C GLN A 26 -23.96 16.91 -2.10
N ASN A 27 -23.38 15.74 -2.35
CA ASN A 27 -22.21 15.59 -3.23
C ASN A 27 -22.51 14.82 -4.51
N HIS A 28 -23.77 14.42 -4.72
CA HIS A 28 -24.21 13.59 -5.85
C HIS A 28 -23.33 12.34 -6.02
N THR A 29 -23.00 11.70 -4.90
CA THR A 29 -22.35 10.39 -4.91
C THR A 29 -23.39 9.30 -4.71
N GLU A 30 -23.07 8.09 -5.14
CA GLU A 30 -23.99 6.95 -5.09
C GLU A 30 -23.28 5.72 -4.52
N PRO A 31 -24.00 4.76 -3.91
CA PRO A 31 -23.43 3.48 -3.51
C PRO A 31 -22.68 2.80 -4.68
N PRO A 32 -21.52 2.17 -4.45
CA PRO A 32 -20.85 1.98 -3.16
C PRO A 32 -19.90 3.14 -2.75
N MET A 33 -19.93 4.30 -3.43
CA MET A 33 -19.03 5.43 -3.23
C MET A 33 -19.42 6.33 -2.04
N ALA A 34 -19.49 5.74 -0.85
CA ALA A 34 -19.78 6.47 0.39
C ALA A 34 -18.55 7.26 0.86
N TRP A 35 -18.59 8.59 0.88
CA TRP A 35 -17.48 9.42 1.41
C TRP A 35 -17.46 9.50 2.94
N ARG A 36 -18.59 9.19 3.57
CA ARG A 36 -18.75 8.93 5.00
C ARG A 36 -19.36 7.54 5.18
N MET A 37 -18.92 6.82 6.19
CA MET A 37 -19.41 5.48 6.53
C MET A 37 -19.83 5.43 7.99
N VAL A 38 -20.64 4.44 8.33
CA VAL A 38 -20.92 4.05 9.72
C VAL A 38 -20.46 2.62 9.87
N VAL A 39 -19.51 2.39 10.79
CA VAL A 39 -19.01 1.06 11.14
C VAL A 39 -19.58 0.69 12.50
N ASN A 40 -20.11 -0.53 12.61
CA ASN A 40 -20.71 -1.05 13.83
C ASN A 40 -19.75 -2.08 14.46
N GLY A 41 -19.39 -1.92 15.73
CA GLY A 41 -18.49 -2.83 16.46
C GLY A 41 -19.10 -4.19 16.84
N ASN A 42 -20.41 -4.34 16.66
CA ASN A 42 -21.15 -5.58 16.87
C ASN A 42 -22.05 -5.90 15.65
N PRO A 43 -21.46 -6.10 14.45
CA PRO A 43 -22.22 -6.22 13.21
C PRO A 43 -23.10 -7.49 13.18
N LEU A 44 -22.69 -8.53 13.92
CA LEU A 44 -23.45 -9.78 14.05
C LEU A 44 -24.52 -9.71 15.16
N LYS A 45 -24.67 -8.56 15.84
CA LYS A 45 -25.66 -8.33 16.91
C LYS A 45 -25.59 -9.38 18.01
N ILE A 46 -24.37 -9.73 18.41
CA ILE A 46 -24.14 -10.67 19.51
C ILE A 46 -24.78 -10.12 20.79
N PRO A 47 -25.61 -10.90 21.49
CA PRO A 47 -26.18 -10.50 22.77
C PRO A 47 -25.08 -10.07 23.75
N LEU A 48 -25.35 -9.02 24.53
CA LEU A 48 -24.50 -8.52 25.62
C LEU A 48 -23.12 -7.97 25.21
N LYS A 49 -22.70 -8.09 23.95
CA LYS A 49 -21.58 -7.30 23.41
C LYS A 49 -22.04 -5.86 23.15
N GLY A 50 -21.35 -4.88 23.72
CA GLY A 50 -21.62 -3.46 23.52
C GLY A 50 -21.69 -3.07 22.03
N PHE A 51 -22.51 -2.07 21.72
CA PHE A 51 -22.71 -1.58 20.35
C PHE A 51 -22.09 -0.19 20.22
N ILE A 52 -20.91 -0.10 19.59
CA ILE A 52 -20.31 1.18 19.21
C ILE A 52 -20.55 1.40 17.72
N ASN A 53 -21.16 2.52 17.36
CA ASN A 53 -21.29 2.95 15.97
C ASN A 53 -20.33 4.10 15.72
N LEU A 54 -19.35 3.93 14.83
CA LEU A 54 -18.42 5.01 14.45
C LEU A 54 -18.80 5.62 13.11
N SER A 55 -19.02 6.94 13.09
CA SER A 55 -19.20 7.70 11.85
C SER A 55 -17.85 8.17 11.31
N LEU A 56 -17.34 7.46 10.30
CA LEU A 56 -15.99 7.63 9.78
C LEU A 56 -16.00 8.36 8.43
N ALA A 57 -15.11 9.32 8.25
CA ALA A 57 -14.92 10.07 7.01
C ALA A 57 -13.48 10.59 6.90
N CYS A 58 -13.18 11.41 5.88
CA CYS A 58 -11.93 12.17 5.86
C CYS A 58 -11.89 13.15 7.02
N ASN A 59 -10.81 13.12 7.82
CA ASN A 59 -10.60 14.06 8.92
C ASN A 59 -9.93 15.37 8.49
N HIS A 60 -9.67 15.54 7.18
CA HIS A 60 -8.97 16.69 6.59
C HIS A 60 -7.76 17.18 7.41
N CYS A 61 -6.92 16.24 7.84
CA CYS A 61 -5.69 16.38 8.62
C CYS A 61 -4.88 17.65 8.35
N ILE A 62 -4.26 18.20 9.40
CA ILE A 62 -3.20 19.21 9.23
C ILE A 62 -2.00 18.55 8.54
N ASP A 63 -1.56 17.39 9.02
CA ASP A 63 -0.48 16.63 8.40
C ASP A 63 -1.09 15.56 7.49
N ALA A 64 -1.56 15.97 6.30
CA ALA A 64 -2.35 15.12 5.41
C ALA A 64 -1.48 14.19 4.53
N PRO A 65 -1.35 12.88 4.85
CA PRO A 65 -0.43 12.00 4.12
C PRO A 65 -0.86 11.79 2.67
N CYS A 66 -2.16 11.86 2.39
CA CYS A 66 -2.68 11.77 1.02
C CYS A 66 -2.22 12.92 0.13
N MET A 67 -2.05 14.13 0.69
CA MET A 67 -1.56 15.30 -0.03
C MET A 67 -0.03 15.22 -0.21
N THR A 68 0.71 14.91 0.87
CA THR A 68 2.17 14.79 0.85
C THR A 68 2.65 13.72 -0.14
N ASN A 69 1.96 12.58 -0.21
CA ASN A 69 2.39 11.45 -1.03
C ASN A 69 1.86 11.47 -2.46
N CYS A 70 0.90 12.34 -2.81
CA CYS A 70 0.29 12.34 -4.14
C CYS A 70 1.32 12.74 -5.22
N PRO A 71 1.63 11.86 -6.20
CA PRO A 71 2.64 12.17 -7.21
C PRO A 71 2.18 13.24 -8.21
N ALA A 72 0.86 13.35 -8.42
CA ALA A 72 0.24 14.22 -9.42
C ALA A 72 -0.16 15.61 -8.90
N ILE A 73 0.12 15.88 -7.61
CA ILE A 73 -0.33 17.07 -6.88
C ILE A 73 -1.83 17.31 -7.12
N ALA A 74 -2.60 16.24 -6.93
CA ALA A 74 -4.06 16.26 -7.11
C ALA A 74 -4.80 16.74 -5.86
N TYR A 75 -4.08 17.00 -4.77
CA TYR A 75 -4.63 17.56 -3.54
C TYR A 75 -4.15 18.99 -3.32
N SER A 76 -5.02 19.81 -2.74
CA SER A 76 -4.69 21.15 -2.25
C SER A 76 -5.34 21.37 -0.88
N ARG A 77 -4.80 22.31 -0.12
CA ARG A 77 -5.47 22.85 1.06
C ARG A 77 -6.22 24.10 0.65
N ASP A 78 -7.47 24.22 1.05
CA ASP A 78 -8.23 25.46 0.95
C ASP A 78 -7.79 26.41 2.07
N ASP A 79 -7.46 27.66 1.75
CA ASP A 79 -6.87 28.60 2.71
C ASP A 79 -7.89 29.13 3.73
N GLU A 80 -9.18 29.18 3.36
CA GLU A 80 -10.25 29.71 4.21
C GLU A 80 -10.77 28.66 5.20
N THR A 81 -11.03 27.44 4.70
CA THR A 81 -11.62 26.37 5.52
C THR A 81 -10.58 25.38 6.04
N GLY A 82 -9.36 25.46 5.53
CA GLY A 82 -8.30 24.46 5.73
C GLY A 82 -8.58 23.13 5.03
N ALA A 83 -9.70 22.96 4.31
CA ALA A 83 -10.12 21.67 3.75
C ALA A 83 -9.08 21.09 2.79
N ILE A 84 -8.71 19.82 2.99
CA ILE A 84 -7.98 19.06 1.97
C ILE A 84 -8.93 18.75 0.81
N ILE A 85 -8.72 19.34 -0.36
CA ILE A 85 -9.56 19.16 -1.56
C ILE A 85 -8.84 18.25 -2.56
N HIS A 86 -9.59 17.35 -3.21
CA HIS A 86 -9.07 16.49 -4.28
C HIS A 86 -9.59 16.96 -5.65
N SER A 87 -8.69 17.11 -6.62
CA SER A 87 -9.03 17.49 -7.99
C SER A 87 -9.08 16.25 -8.90
N PRO A 88 -10.26 15.85 -9.42
CA PRO A 88 -10.39 14.72 -10.34
C PRO A 88 -9.71 14.97 -11.70
N LEU A 89 -9.52 16.24 -12.09
CA LEU A 89 -8.81 16.60 -13.32
C LEU A 89 -7.30 16.35 -13.24
N LYS A 90 -6.71 16.58 -12.07
CA LYS A 90 -5.28 16.36 -11.82
C LYS A 90 -4.96 14.89 -11.48
N CYS A 91 -5.94 14.14 -10.99
CA CYS A 91 -5.79 12.76 -10.57
C CYS A 91 -5.43 11.84 -11.75
N ILE A 92 -4.45 10.96 -11.51
CA ILE A 92 -4.00 9.92 -12.46
C ILE A 92 -4.57 8.52 -12.13
N GLY A 93 -5.30 8.40 -11.01
CA GLY A 93 -5.89 7.13 -10.58
C GLY A 93 -4.86 6.08 -10.11
N CYS A 94 -3.72 6.49 -9.53
CA CYS A 94 -2.67 5.59 -9.05
C CYS A 94 -2.98 4.91 -7.70
N LYS A 95 -4.10 5.25 -7.05
CA LYS A 95 -4.54 4.73 -5.75
C LYS A 95 -3.59 4.94 -4.57
N TYR A 96 -2.39 5.50 -4.74
CA TYR A 96 -1.40 5.62 -3.67
C TYR A 96 -1.89 6.33 -2.40
N CYS A 97 -2.79 7.31 -2.56
CA CYS A 97 -3.42 8.00 -1.43
C CYS A 97 -4.40 7.13 -0.62
N THR A 98 -4.96 6.06 -1.20
CA THR A 98 -5.81 5.09 -0.46
C THR A 98 -4.95 4.25 0.49
N TRP A 99 -3.68 4.05 0.16
CA TRP A 99 -2.70 3.36 0.99
C TRP A 99 -2.15 4.24 2.09
N ALA A 100 -1.78 5.48 1.72
CA ALA A 100 -1.18 6.44 2.65
C ALA A 100 -2.18 6.96 3.70
N CYS A 101 -3.49 6.90 3.45
CA CYS A 101 -4.48 7.40 4.40
C CYS A 101 -4.75 6.36 5.50
N PRO A 102 -4.46 6.68 6.77
CA PRO A 102 -4.66 5.74 7.87
C PRO A 102 -6.14 5.49 8.16
N TYR A 103 -7.02 6.44 7.80
CA TYR A 103 -8.47 6.41 8.01
C TYR A 103 -9.26 5.80 6.83
N GLU A 104 -8.57 5.32 5.81
CA GLU A 104 -9.18 4.72 4.61
C GLU A 104 -10.18 5.65 3.87
N ALA A 105 -10.01 6.97 4.02
CA ALA A 105 -10.97 7.95 3.51
C ALA A 105 -10.97 8.13 1.97
N PRO A 106 -9.81 8.13 1.29
CA PRO A 106 -9.78 8.12 -0.18
C PRO A 106 -10.18 6.76 -0.74
N LYS A 107 -11.12 6.77 -1.68
CA LYS A 107 -11.66 5.57 -2.35
C LYS A 107 -11.47 5.67 -3.85
N TYR A 108 -11.05 4.58 -4.47
CA TYR A 108 -10.91 4.54 -5.93
C TYR A 108 -12.29 4.32 -6.57
N ASN A 109 -12.68 5.21 -7.49
CA ASN A 109 -13.87 5.04 -8.33
C ASN A 109 -13.44 4.40 -9.67
N PRO A 110 -13.72 3.10 -9.90
CA PRO A 110 -13.34 2.43 -11.14
C PRO A 110 -14.09 2.98 -12.35
N GLY A 111 -15.35 3.41 -12.20
CA GLY A 111 -16.14 3.98 -13.29
C GLY A 111 -15.58 5.32 -13.80
N LYS A 112 -15.02 6.14 -12.89
CA LYS A 112 -14.38 7.41 -13.26
C LYS A 112 -12.87 7.29 -13.50
N GLY A 113 -12.22 6.22 -13.04
CA GLY A 113 -10.77 6.03 -13.10
C GLY A 113 -9.98 7.00 -12.21
N VAL A 114 -10.60 7.52 -11.15
CA VAL A 114 -9.97 8.50 -10.24
C VAL A 114 -10.34 8.17 -8.79
N VAL A 115 -9.58 8.72 -7.85
CA VAL A 115 -9.92 8.64 -6.42
C VAL A 115 -10.97 9.70 -6.07
N GLU A 116 -11.85 9.40 -5.14
CA GLU A 116 -12.81 10.32 -4.54
C GLU A 116 -12.72 10.25 -3.01
N LYS A 117 -13.12 11.34 -2.35
CA LYS A 117 -13.19 11.44 -0.89
C LYS A 117 -14.06 12.62 -0.47
N CYS A 118 -14.45 12.64 0.80
CA CYS A 118 -15.07 13.80 1.44
C CYS A 118 -14.34 15.12 1.11
N ASN A 119 -15.10 16.15 0.75
CA ASN A 119 -14.65 17.50 0.43
C ASN A 119 -14.85 18.49 1.60
N PHE A 120 -15.15 17.99 2.80
CA PHE A 120 -15.50 18.79 3.99
C PHE A 120 -16.77 19.64 3.84
N CYS A 121 -17.57 19.41 2.79
CA CYS A 121 -18.59 20.36 2.35
C CYS A 121 -18.03 21.79 2.24
N ASN A 122 -16.84 21.92 1.61
CA ASN A 122 -16.09 23.18 1.51
C ASN A 122 -16.97 24.36 1.09
N ASP A 123 -17.83 24.15 0.09
CA ASP A 123 -18.70 25.21 -0.44
C ASP A 123 -19.70 25.71 0.61
N LEU A 124 -20.23 24.83 1.46
CA LEU A 124 -21.09 25.21 2.59
C LEU A 124 -20.29 25.95 3.67
N LEU A 125 -19.07 25.50 3.97
CA LEU A 125 -18.21 26.12 4.98
C LEU A 125 -17.81 27.56 4.64
N LYS A 126 -17.67 27.88 3.34
CA LYS A 126 -17.34 29.22 2.85
C LYS A 126 -18.47 30.23 3.02
N VAL A 127 -19.71 29.78 3.01
CA VAL A 127 -20.89 30.62 3.24
C VAL A 127 -21.37 30.60 4.69
N GLY A 128 -20.53 30.12 5.61
CA GLY A 128 -20.85 30.07 7.05
C GLY A 128 -21.73 28.89 7.49
N GLY A 129 -22.04 27.97 6.59
CA GLY A 129 -22.77 26.74 6.91
C GLY A 129 -21.90 25.68 7.60
N ILE A 130 -22.51 24.52 7.86
CA ILE A 130 -21.83 23.33 8.40
C ILE A 130 -21.96 22.16 7.41
N PRO A 131 -21.12 21.11 7.53
CA PRO A 131 -21.22 19.96 6.65
C PRO A 131 -22.58 19.26 6.75
N ALA A 132 -23.13 18.84 5.59
CA ALA A 132 -24.45 18.22 5.51
C ALA A 132 -24.62 17.02 6.45
N CYS A 133 -23.57 16.21 6.62
CA CYS A 133 -23.58 15.07 7.53
C CYS A 133 -23.74 15.44 9.01
N ALA A 134 -23.22 16.59 9.43
CA ALA A 134 -23.37 17.11 10.80
C ALA A 134 -24.76 17.72 10.98
N ALA A 135 -25.24 18.50 10.00
CA ALA A 135 -26.59 19.07 10.01
C ALA A 135 -27.69 17.98 10.07
N ALA A 136 -27.47 16.83 9.43
CA ALA A 136 -28.43 15.74 9.37
C ALA A 136 -28.37 14.78 10.57
N CYS A 137 -27.50 14.99 11.57
CA CYS A 137 -27.38 14.07 12.70
C CYS A 137 -28.53 14.24 13.70
N PRO A 138 -29.47 13.28 13.83
CA PRO A 138 -30.66 13.46 14.66
C PRO A 138 -30.37 13.43 16.16
N THR A 139 -29.30 12.76 16.58
CA THR A 139 -28.95 12.58 18.00
C THR A 139 -27.87 13.56 18.48
N GLY A 140 -27.38 14.44 17.60
CA GLY A 140 -26.23 15.30 17.91
C GLY A 140 -24.93 14.53 18.18
N ALA A 141 -24.84 13.26 17.74
CA ALA A 141 -23.62 12.45 17.84
C ALA A 141 -22.49 12.96 16.95
N LEU A 142 -22.81 13.60 15.84
CA LEU A 142 -21.85 14.21 14.92
C LEU A 142 -22.21 15.69 14.75
N THR A 143 -21.32 16.58 15.19
CA THR A 143 -21.44 18.02 15.01
C THR A 143 -20.18 18.59 14.35
N PHE A 144 -20.16 19.90 14.12
CA PHE A 144 -19.05 20.60 13.49
C PHE A 144 -18.84 21.95 14.17
N GLY A 145 -17.60 22.29 14.50
CA GLY A 145 -17.30 23.52 15.21
C GLY A 145 -15.81 23.68 15.48
N GLU A 146 -15.48 24.53 16.44
CA GLU A 146 -14.12 24.69 16.92
C GLU A 146 -13.63 23.44 17.64
N ILE A 147 -12.39 23.05 17.36
CA ILE A 147 -11.75 21.87 17.95
C ILE A 147 -10.34 22.20 18.42
N LYS A 148 -9.82 21.35 19.30
CA LYS A 148 -8.42 21.32 19.68
C LYS A 148 -7.76 20.15 18.95
N VAL A 149 -6.91 20.44 17.97
CA VAL A 149 -6.27 19.38 17.19
C VAL A 149 -5.22 18.68 18.04
N GLU A 150 -5.37 17.36 18.16
CA GLU A 150 -4.41 16.48 18.81
C GLU A 150 -3.58 15.78 17.73
N ALA A 151 -2.25 15.77 17.86
CA ALA A 151 -1.37 15.16 16.87
C ALA A 151 -1.63 13.65 16.70
N ASN A 152 -1.86 12.97 17.83
CA ASN A 152 -2.14 11.53 17.93
C ASN A 152 -3.46 11.31 18.66
N LEU A 153 -4.51 10.98 17.92
CA LEU A 153 -5.82 10.64 18.51
C LEU A 153 -5.86 9.13 18.83
N SER A 154 -5.60 8.77 20.09
CA SER A 154 -5.74 7.39 20.57
C SER A 154 -7.16 7.18 21.12
N LYS A 155 -8.07 6.71 20.25
CA LYS A 155 -9.48 6.44 20.54
C LYS A 155 -9.98 5.22 19.76
N PRO A 156 -11.01 4.50 20.23
CA PRO A 156 -11.58 3.36 19.49
C PRO A 156 -11.88 3.70 18.03
N GLY A 157 -11.34 2.91 17.11
CA GLY A 157 -11.47 3.10 15.67
C GLY A 157 -10.70 4.27 15.07
N PHE A 158 -9.76 4.87 15.80
CA PHE A 158 -8.79 5.82 15.25
C PHE A 158 -7.37 5.26 15.45
N PRO A 159 -6.61 5.02 14.37
CA PRO A 159 -5.24 4.54 14.49
C PRO A 159 -4.34 5.59 15.16
N GLU A 160 -3.39 5.13 15.97
CA GLU A 160 -2.37 5.98 16.61
C GLU A 160 -1.32 6.43 15.60
N VAL A 161 -1.62 7.50 14.88
CA VAL A 161 -0.73 8.06 13.85
C VAL A 161 -0.70 9.58 13.91
N ALA A 162 0.52 10.12 13.78
CA ALA A 162 0.78 11.56 13.79
C ALA A 162 0.30 12.21 12.49
N THR A 163 -1.01 12.45 12.42
CA THR A 163 -1.64 13.13 11.28
C THR A 163 -2.40 14.39 11.67
N SER A 164 -2.50 14.70 12.97
CA SER A 164 -3.21 15.88 13.46
C SER A 164 -4.62 15.98 12.84
N PRO A 165 -5.46 14.92 12.99
CA PRO A 165 -6.77 14.87 12.36
C PRO A 165 -7.69 15.96 12.91
N ARG A 166 -8.50 16.60 12.05
CA ARG A 166 -9.47 17.62 12.49
C ARG A 166 -10.78 16.99 12.95
N ILE A 167 -10.68 16.22 14.01
CA ILE A 167 -11.81 15.61 14.71
C ILE A 167 -11.53 15.53 16.21
N ASN A 168 -12.49 15.95 17.02
CA ASN A 168 -12.53 15.66 18.44
C ASN A 168 -13.49 14.51 18.69
N VAL A 169 -13.05 13.51 19.44
CA VAL A 169 -13.90 12.40 19.87
C VAL A 169 -14.19 12.58 21.35
N ALA A 170 -15.45 12.93 21.66
CA ALA A 170 -15.89 13.17 23.02
C ALA A 170 -16.02 11.85 23.78
N ASN A 171 -15.52 11.83 25.01
CA ASN A 171 -15.64 10.70 25.92
C ASN A 171 -16.84 10.89 26.85
N GLU A 172 -17.82 10.00 26.75
CA GLU A 172 -18.49 9.51 27.95
C GLU A 172 -17.89 8.13 28.21
N SER A 173 -17.45 7.85 29.43
CA SER A 173 -16.78 6.61 29.81
C SER A 173 -17.53 5.39 29.24
N ILE A 174 -16.93 4.70 28.28
CA ILE A 174 -17.37 3.36 27.92
C ILE A 174 -16.99 2.50 29.12
N ASN A 175 -17.98 1.95 29.81
CA ASN A 175 -17.70 0.97 30.84
C ASN A 175 -17.27 -0.31 30.10
N ASP A 176 -15.96 -0.51 29.93
CA ASP A 176 -15.38 -1.63 29.19
C ASP A 176 -15.65 -3.00 29.85
N SER A 177 -16.21 -3.02 31.07
CA SER A 177 -16.63 -4.24 31.74
C SER A 177 -17.95 -4.74 31.15
N LEU A 178 -17.86 -5.74 30.28
CA LEU A 178 -18.98 -6.64 30.01
C LEU A 178 -19.42 -7.29 31.33
N PRO A 179 -20.73 -7.47 31.60
CA PRO A 179 -21.16 -8.38 32.66
C PRO A 179 -20.53 -9.75 32.41
N GLU A 180 -19.88 -10.31 33.43
CA GLU A 180 -19.09 -11.55 33.36
C GLU A 180 -19.92 -12.78 32.92
N MET A 181 -21.25 -12.66 32.97
CA MET A 181 -22.17 -13.64 32.39
C MET A 181 -22.43 -13.37 30.90
N ALA A 182 -22.15 -14.39 30.08
CA ALA A 182 -22.77 -14.69 28.78
C ALA A 182 -22.00 -14.35 27.49
N ILE A 183 -20.77 -14.83 27.37
CA ILE A 183 -20.32 -15.36 26.07
C ILE A 183 -20.70 -16.85 25.98
N GLU A 184 -20.46 -17.64 27.03
CA GLU A 184 -20.78 -19.08 27.06
C GLU A 184 -22.27 -19.39 26.84
N ALA A 185 -23.17 -18.56 27.35
CA ALA A 185 -24.62 -18.74 27.19
C ALA A 185 -25.13 -18.44 25.77
N THR A 186 -24.31 -17.80 24.91
CA THR A 186 -24.69 -17.50 23.51
C THR A 186 -24.39 -18.64 22.56
N GLY A 187 -23.55 -19.60 22.96
CA GLY A 187 -23.03 -20.66 22.08
C GLY A 187 -22.03 -20.17 21.01
N LEU A 188 -21.66 -18.88 21.04
CA LEU A 188 -20.74 -18.27 20.07
C LEU A 188 -19.28 -18.44 20.52
N GLN A 189 -18.42 -18.82 19.59
CA GLN A 189 -16.98 -18.95 19.79
C GLN A 189 -16.25 -17.71 19.28
N GLN A 190 -15.08 -17.35 19.84
CA GLN A 190 -14.25 -16.21 19.39
C GLN A 190 -14.02 -16.19 17.86
N SER A 191 -14.00 -17.35 17.21
CA SER A 191 -13.90 -17.51 15.75
C SER A 191 -15.08 -16.94 14.98
N ASP A 192 -16.28 -16.96 15.55
CA ASP A 192 -17.51 -16.45 14.93
C ASP A 192 -17.50 -14.91 14.83
N PHE A 193 -16.64 -14.27 15.62
CA PHE A 193 -16.43 -12.82 15.66
C PHE A 193 -15.27 -12.35 14.76
N ALA A 194 -14.59 -13.27 14.07
CA ALA A 194 -13.49 -12.90 13.19
C ALA A 194 -14.04 -12.23 11.92
N GLU A 195 -14.12 -10.89 11.92
CA GLU A 195 -14.43 -10.15 10.70
C GLU A 195 -13.48 -10.52 9.57
N THR A 196 -14.02 -10.85 8.40
CA THR A 196 -13.21 -11.02 7.19
C THR A 196 -12.91 -9.64 6.61
N TYR A 197 -11.91 -8.96 7.17
CA TYR A 197 -11.38 -7.74 6.56
C TYR A 197 -10.77 -8.09 5.19
N SER A 198 -11.25 -7.42 4.13
CA SER A 198 -10.67 -7.56 2.81
C SER A 198 -9.55 -6.54 2.64
N PRO A 199 -8.27 -6.96 2.58
CA PRO A 199 -7.15 -6.03 2.49
C PRO A 199 -7.26 -5.19 1.22
N ARG A 200 -6.91 -3.89 1.31
CA ARG A 200 -6.98 -2.98 0.16
C ARG A 200 -5.87 -3.26 -0.83
N ILE A 201 -4.73 -3.74 -0.33
CA ILE A 201 -3.61 -4.19 -1.11
C ILE A 201 -3.56 -5.71 -1.05
N HIS A 202 -3.72 -6.36 -2.20
CA HIS A 202 -3.63 -7.80 -2.31
C HIS A 202 -3.10 -8.13 -3.72
N PRO A 203 -2.29 -9.19 -3.91
CA PRO A 203 -1.73 -9.53 -5.22
C PRO A 203 -2.80 -9.64 -6.31
N THR A 204 -3.97 -10.21 -5.99
CA THR A 204 -5.06 -10.40 -6.95
C THR A 204 -5.81 -9.11 -7.30
N LYS A 205 -5.74 -8.07 -6.44
CA LYS A 205 -6.35 -6.76 -6.69
C LYS A 205 -5.40 -5.80 -7.41
N GLU A 206 -4.09 -6.02 -7.27
CA GLU A 206 -3.03 -5.16 -7.81
C GLU A 206 -2.04 -5.96 -8.68
N ILE A 207 -2.56 -6.86 -9.53
CA ILE A 207 -1.76 -7.72 -10.42
C ILE A 207 -0.73 -6.92 -11.24
N PRO A 208 -1.08 -5.79 -11.89
CA PRO A 208 -0.10 -5.07 -12.70
C PRO A 208 1.08 -4.55 -11.86
N LEU A 209 0.86 -4.15 -10.61
CA LEU A 209 1.92 -3.66 -9.74
C LEU A 209 2.79 -4.80 -9.20
N PHE A 210 2.16 -5.91 -8.84
CA PHE A 210 2.88 -7.13 -8.47
C PHE A 210 3.81 -7.59 -9.61
N VAL A 211 3.31 -7.61 -10.86
CA VAL A 211 4.09 -7.94 -12.06
C VAL A 211 5.19 -6.90 -12.31
N PHE A 212 4.86 -5.60 -12.27
CA PHE A 212 5.82 -4.52 -12.46
C PHE A 212 7.00 -4.61 -11.49
N THR A 213 6.72 -4.79 -10.19
CA THR A 213 7.79 -4.84 -9.17
C THR A 213 8.67 -6.09 -9.32
N SER A 214 8.08 -7.23 -9.71
CA SER A 214 8.82 -8.46 -9.98
C SER A 214 9.72 -8.32 -11.22
N LEU A 215 9.16 -7.82 -12.33
CA LEU A 215 9.90 -7.58 -13.57
C LEU A 215 11.01 -6.54 -13.38
N SER A 216 10.77 -5.51 -12.56
CA SER A 216 11.77 -4.48 -12.25
C SER A 216 13.02 -5.04 -11.58
N ALA A 217 12.84 -5.94 -10.59
CA ALA A 217 13.96 -6.61 -9.94
C ALA A 217 14.74 -7.52 -10.93
N VAL A 218 14.02 -8.27 -11.77
CA VAL A 218 14.63 -9.10 -12.81
C VAL A 218 15.38 -8.27 -13.84
N LEU A 219 14.78 -7.17 -14.30
CA LEU A 219 15.32 -6.27 -15.31
C LEU A 219 16.63 -5.63 -14.86
N VAL A 220 16.68 -5.07 -13.64
CA VAL A 220 17.90 -4.45 -13.09
C VAL A 220 18.95 -5.53 -12.80
N GLY A 221 18.56 -6.66 -12.20
CA GLY A 221 19.48 -7.78 -11.96
C GLY A 221 20.09 -8.32 -13.26
N TRP A 222 19.28 -8.49 -14.31
CA TRP A 222 19.70 -8.88 -15.65
C TRP A 222 20.66 -7.87 -16.28
N PHE A 223 20.34 -6.58 -16.21
CA PHE A 223 21.18 -5.52 -16.77
C PHE A 223 22.60 -5.51 -16.17
N ILE A 224 22.74 -5.71 -14.86
CA ILE A 224 24.05 -5.71 -14.18
C ILE A 224 24.94 -6.86 -14.69
N THR A 225 24.36 -7.97 -15.19
CA THR A 225 25.14 -9.09 -15.74
C THR A 225 25.97 -8.71 -16.96
N PHE A 226 25.61 -7.63 -17.68
CA PHE A 226 26.34 -7.14 -18.84
C PHE A 226 27.77 -6.71 -18.49
N TYR A 227 28.09 -6.44 -17.22
CA TYR A 227 29.47 -6.19 -16.75
C TYR A 227 30.45 -7.31 -17.12
N ARG A 228 29.97 -8.56 -17.21
CA ARG A 228 30.80 -9.74 -17.47
C ARG A 228 30.95 -10.06 -18.96
N LEU A 229 30.24 -9.36 -19.83
CA LEU A 229 30.22 -9.64 -21.25
C LEU A 229 31.21 -8.72 -21.96
N GLU A 230 32.13 -9.29 -22.75
CA GLU A 230 33.02 -8.51 -23.62
C GLU A 230 32.22 -7.78 -24.72
N LYS A 231 31.14 -8.42 -25.20
CA LYS A 231 30.19 -7.85 -26.17
C LYS A 231 28.79 -8.34 -25.88
N ILE A 232 27.81 -7.46 -26.01
CA ILE A 232 26.40 -7.82 -25.74
C ILE A 232 25.82 -8.57 -26.95
N SER A 233 25.42 -9.83 -26.74
CA SER A 233 24.77 -10.65 -27.77
C SER A 233 23.43 -10.06 -28.21
N TYR A 234 23.01 -10.32 -29.46
CA TYR A 234 21.71 -9.85 -29.99
C TYR A 234 20.54 -10.33 -29.12
N PHE A 235 20.61 -11.57 -28.64
CA PHE A 235 19.63 -12.13 -27.72
C PHE A 235 19.52 -11.33 -26.42
N SER A 236 20.65 -10.97 -25.81
CA SER A 236 20.70 -10.16 -24.58
C SER A 236 20.13 -8.75 -24.78
N LYS A 237 20.34 -8.15 -25.96
CA LYS A 237 19.76 -6.85 -26.31
C LYS A 237 18.23 -6.93 -26.40
N ILE A 238 17.72 -7.91 -27.15
CA ILE A 238 16.28 -8.14 -27.29
C ILE A 238 15.64 -8.44 -25.93
N SER A 239 16.24 -9.33 -25.14
CA SER A 239 15.65 -9.71 -23.85
C SER A 239 15.56 -8.51 -22.90
N PHE A 240 16.57 -7.63 -22.87
CA PHE A 240 16.51 -6.39 -22.09
C PHE A 240 15.39 -5.47 -22.59
N ILE A 241 15.26 -5.24 -23.90
CA ILE A 241 14.23 -4.38 -24.48
C ILE A 241 12.83 -4.92 -24.18
N LEU A 242 12.63 -6.23 -24.32
CA LEU A 242 11.35 -6.87 -24.01
C LEU A 242 11.02 -6.76 -22.52
N LEU A 243 11.94 -7.10 -21.63
CA LEU A 243 11.74 -6.97 -20.18
C LEU A 243 11.40 -5.53 -19.79
N LEU A 244 12.10 -4.56 -20.37
CA LEU A 244 11.85 -3.13 -20.16
C LEU A 244 10.46 -2.72 -20.64
N ALA A 245 10.05 -3.15 -21.84
CA ALA A 245 8.75 -2.87 -22.40
C ALA A 245 7.62 -3.48 -21.57
N PHE A 246 7.74 -4.76 -21.16
CA PHE A 246 6.74 -5.43 -20.32
C PHE A 246 6.62 -4.78 -18.93
N ALA A 247 7.75 -4.43 -18.30
CA ALA A 247 7.74 -3.70 -17.03
C ALA A 247 7.08 -2.32 -17.20
N GLY A 248 7.46 -1.55 -18.22
CA GLY A 248 6.87 -0.25 -18.50
C GLY A 248 5.36 -0.33 -18.75
N PHE A 249 4.90 -1.34 -19.49
CA PHE A 249 3.48 -1.53 -19.77
C PHE A 249 2.68 -1.94 -18.53
N ALA A 250 3.21 -2.87 -17.72
CA ALA A 250 2.62 -3.25 -16.43
C ALA A 250 2.48 -2.04 -15.48
N SER A 251 3.43 -1.12 -15.51
CA SER A 251 3.39 0.13 -14.74
C SER A 251 2.24 1.08 -15.14
N LEU A 252 1.67 0.95 -16.34
CA LEU A 252 0.59 1.85 -16.79
C LEU A 252 -0.80 1.30 -16.50
N PHE A 253 -0.97 -0.03 -16.46
CA PHE A 253 -2.30 -0.64 -16.35
C PHE A 253 -2.97 -0.50 -15.00
N HIS A 254 -2.22 -0.22 -13.93
CA HIS A 254 -2.82 0.03 -12.63
C HIS A 254 -3.38 1.46 -12.51
N LEU A 255 -3.09 2.36 -13.45
CA LEU A 255 -3.55 3.73 -13.45
C LEU A 255 -4.97 3.85 -14.03
N GLY A 256 -5.84 4.56 -13.31
CA GLY A 256 -7.17 4.87 -13.84
C GLY A 256 -7.19 5.91 -14.98
N LYS A 257 -6.14 6.74 -15.11
CA LYS A 257 -5.96 7.72 -16.21
C LYS A 257 -4.53 7.65 -16.77
N PRO A 258 -4.18 6.62 -17.56
CA PRO A 258 -2.81 6.43 -18.04
C PRO A 258 -2.32 7.59 -18.93
N LEU A 259 -3.19 8.24 -19.70
CA LEU A 259 -2.84 9.42 -20.51
C LEU A 259 -2.37 10.62 -19.67
N ARG A 260 -2.65 10.64 -18.36
CA ARG A 260 -2.20 11.68 -17.43
C ARG A 260 -0.95 11.29 -16.66
N ALA A 261 -0.34 10.12 -16.93
CA ALA A 261 0.76 9.55 -16.15
C ALA A 261 1.95 10.50 -15.99
N ILE A 262 2.24 11.36 -16.98
CA ILE A 262 3.34 12.34 -16.93
C ILE A 262 3.24 13.27 -15.71
N ARG A 263 2.01 13.54 -15.21
CA ARG A 263 1.79 14.35 -14.02
C ARG A 263 2.44 13.76 -12.78
N ALA A 264 2.72 12.45 -12.77
CA ALA A 264 3.39 11.80 -11.66
C ALA A 264 4.81 12.33 -11.40
N LEU A 265 5.42 13.03 -12.36
CA LEU A 265 6.74 13.65 -12.20
C LEU A 265 6.69 15.02 -11.49
N LEU A 266 5.49 15.56 -11.21
CA LEU A 266 5.36 16.89 -10.60
C LEU A 266 5.85 16.95 -9.15
N HIS A 267 5.84 15.81 -8.42
CA HIS A 267 6.10 15.79 -6.98
C HIS A 267 7.32 14.94 -6.56
N VAL A 268 8.36 14.86 -7.41
CA VAL A 268 9.60 14.06 -7.16
C VAL A 268 10.30 14.39 -5.83
N LYS A 269 10.19 15.64 -5.36
CA LYS A 269 10.81 16.04 -4.09
C LYS A 269 10.19 15.37 -2.86
N SER A 270 8.90 15.05 -2.87
CA SER A 270 8.19 14.55 -1.68
C SER A 270 7.65 13.13 -1.86
N SER A 271 7.15 12.78 -3.05
CA SER A 271 6.52 11.48 -3.28
C SER A 271 7.53 10.44 -3.73
N TRP A 272 7.63 9.33 -2.99
CA TRP A 272 8.44 8.17 -3.40
C TRP A 272 7.95 7.55 -4.71
N LEU A 273 6.65 7.58 -4.98
CA LEU A 273 6.09 7.10 -6.25
C LEU A 273 6.55 7.98 -7.44
N SER A 274 6.65 9.31 -7.24
CA SER A 274 7.23 10.19 -8.26
C SER A 274 8.70 9.87 -8.54
N ARG A 275 9.48 9.60 -7.48
CA ARG A 275 10.90 9.21 -7.62
C ARG A 275 11.03 7.88 -8.34
N GLU A 276 10.19 6.90 -8.02
CA GLU A 276 10.16 5.60 -8.69
C GLU A 276 9.95 5.76 -10.20
N ILE A 277 8.93 6.52 -10.61
CA ILE A 277 8.62 6.72 -12.03
C ILE A 277 9.74 7.48 -12.74
N ALA A 278 10.30 8.51 -12.10
CA ALA A 278 11.42 9.28 -12.66
C ALA A 278 12.68 8.41 -12.85
N LEU A 279 13.03 7.62 -11.83
CA LEU A 279 14.21 6.76 -11.84
C LEU A 279 14.03 5.56 -12.79
N PHE A 280 12.83 4.98 -12.89
CA PHE A 280 12.53 3.97 -13.91
C PHE A 280 12.70 4.53 -15.31
N GLY A 281 12.17 5.73 -15.59
CA GLY A 281 12.35 6.39 -16.89
C GLY A 281 13.82 6.70 -17.21
N LEU A 282 14.58 7.18 -16.23
CA LEU A 282 16.01 7.45 -16.38
C LEU A 282 16.82 6.16 -16.61
N PHE A 283 16.50 5.09 -15.88
CA PHE A 283 17.09 3.77 -16.06
C PHE A 283 16.77 3.20 -17.44
N ALA A 284 15.50 3.30 -17.88
CA ALA A 284 15.05 2.88 -19.20
C ALA A 284 15.84 3.55 -20.31
N PHE A 285 15.96 4.89 -20.25
CA PHE A 285 16.67 5.69 -21.24
C PHE A 285 18.17 5.38 -21.27
N SER A 286 18.83 5.44 -20.11
CA SER A 286 20.28 5.21 -20.01
C SER A 286 20.66 3.76 -20.34
N GLY A 287 19.87 2.79 -19.89
CA GLY A 287 20.07 1.37 -20.18
C GLY A 287 19.89 1.05 -21.67
N LEU A 288 18.87 1.62 -22.33
CA LEU A 288 18.69 1.47 -23.77
C LEU A 288 19.87 2.09 -24.54
N LEU A 289 20.30 3.29 -24.15
CA LEU A 289 21.46 3.95 -24.77
C LEU A 289 22.73 3.13 -24.59
N TYR A 290 22.93 2.50 -23.42
CA TYR A 290 24.04 1.57 -23.22
C TYR A 290 23.94 0.34 -24.12
N VAL A 291 22.78 -0.31 -24.23
CA VAL A 291 22.59 -1.50 -25.09
C VAL A 291 22.86 -1.20 -26.57
N LEU A 292 22.61 0.03 -27.01
CA LEU A 292 22.87 0.48 -28.38
C LEU A 292 24.32 0.89 -28.62
N THR A 293 24.98 1.54 -27.65
CA THR A 293 26.29 2.17 -27.84
C THR A 293 27.47 1.44 -27.19
N GLU A 294 27.19 0.57 -26.21
CA GLU A 294 28.15 -0.21 -25.42
C GLU A 294 29.23 0.67 -24.74
N LYS A 295 28.93 1.94 -24.45
CA LYS A 295 29.87 2.87 -23.79
C LYS A 295 29.97 2.60 -22.28
N PRO A 296 31.18 2.34 -21.73
CA PRO A 296 31.35 2.00 -20.31
C PRO A 296 30.80 3.02 -19.29
N PRO A 297 30.91 4.35 -19.49
CA PRO A 297 30.34 5.31 -18.54
C PRO A 297 28.81 5.21 -18.41
N LEU A 298 28.12 4.89 -19.50
CA LEU A 298 26.66 4.72 -19.51
C LEU A 298 26.23 3.46 -18.76
N PHE A 299 27.04 2.40 -18.79
CA PHE A 299 26.79 1.20 -18.01
C PHE A 299 26.70 1.52 -16.53
N TRP A 300 27.78 2.10 -15.97
CA TRP A 300 27.86 2.39 -14.54
C TRP A 300 26.81 3.39 -14.10
N PHE A 301 26.53 4.41 -14.92
CA PHE A 301 25.43 5.33 -14.67
C PHE A 301 24.08 4.59 -14.57
N SER A 302 23.79 3.71 -15.54
CA SER A 302 22.55 2.92 -15.56
C SER A 302 22.46 1.96 -14.37
N VAL A 303 23.57 1.35 -13.95
CA VAL A 303 23.60 0.49 -12.74
C VAL A 303 23.23 1.31 -11.50
N VAL A 304 23.86 2.46 -11.29
CA VAL A 304 23.58 3.34 -10.14
C VAL A 304 22.11 3.77 -10.15
N VAL A 305 21.61 4.27 -11.28
CA VAL A 305 20.21 4.69 -11.40
C VAL A 305 19.27 3.52 -11.16
N GLY A 306 19.55 2.33 -11.71
CA GLY A 306 18.76 1.12 -11.52
C GLY A 306 18.72 0.66 -10.06
N THR A 307 19.85 0.74 -9.34
CA THR A 307 19.90 0.44 -7.90
C THR A 307 19.06 1.44 -7.10
N VAL A 308 19.20 2.74 -7.36
CA VAL A 308 18.41 3.78 -6.67
C VAL A 308 16.92 3.66 -7.01
N PHE A 309 16.57 3.26 -8.23
CA PHE A 309 15.21 2.93 -8.63
C PHE A 309 14.61 1.81 -7.76
N LEU A 310 15.30 0.69 -7.59
CA LEU A 310 14.81 -0.41 -6.74
C LEU A 310 14.65 0.02 -5.27
N ILE A 311 15.54 0.88 -4.76
CA ILE A 311 15.38 1.46 -3.42
C ILE A 311 14.10 2.31 -3.37
N SER A 312 13.90 3.19 -4.35
CA SER A 312 12.70 4.03 -4.42
C SER A 312 11.41 3.21 -4.48
N LEU A 313 11.43 2.09 -5.22
CA LEU A 313 10.31 1.16 -5.34
C LEU A 313 9.94 0.56 -3.98
N GLU A 314 10.91 0.15 -3.16
CA GLU A 314 10.62 -0.34 -1.80
C GLU A 314 10.05 0.77 -0.90
N MET A 315 10.56 2.00 -1.02
CA MET A 315 10.10 3.12 -0.22
C MET A 315 8.64 3.52 -0.49
N VAL A 316 8.10 3.19 -1.68
CA VAL A 316 6.66 3.38 -1.96
C VAL A 316 5.80 2.66 -0.92
N TYR A 317 6.20 1.48 -0.47
CA TYR A 317 5.43 0.67 0.49
C TYR A 317 5.67 1.05 1.96
N HIS A 318 6.51 2.04 2.24
CA HIS A 318 6.74 2.50 3.61
C HIS A 318 5.50 3.15 4.23
N VAL A 319 4.58 3.67 3.41
CA VAL A 319 3.31 4.25 3.89
C VAL A 319 2.26 3.19 4.25
N VAL A 320 2.53 1.91 3.97
CA VAL A 320 1.60 0.80 4.16
C VAL A 320 1.83 0.15 5.53
N ARG A 321 0.74 -0.21 6.21
CA ARG A 321 0.79 -1.01 7.45
C ARG A 321 1.30 -2.42 7.15
N LYS A 322 2.26 -2.89 7.92
CA LYS A 322 2.88 -4.23 7.75
C LYS A 322 2.58 -5.09 8.96
N ASN A 323 2.30 -6.37 8.74
CA ASN A 323 2.10 -7.35 9.80
C ASN A 323 3.42 -8.00 10.28
N TYR A 324 4.52 -7.26 10.17
CA TYR A 324 5.85 -7.67 10.60
C TYR A 324 6.65 -6.45 10.97
N SER A 325 7.54 -6.62 11.95
CA SER A 325 8.37 -5.53 12.51
C SER A 325 9.74 -5.41 11.83
N THR A 326 10.15 -6.39 11.02
CA THR A 326 11.47 -6.40 10.40
C THR A 326 11.57 -5.33 9.30
N PRO A 327 12.60 -4.47 9.31
CA PRO A 327 12.74 -3.41 8.31
C PRO A 327 13.10 -3.94 6.91
N ILE A 328 13.71 -5.13 6.85
CA ILE A 328 14.13 -5.80 5.61
C ILE A 328 13.27 -7.05 5.42
N HIS A 329 12.82 -7.27 4.20
CA HIS A 329 12.02 -8.43 3.81
C HIS A 329 12.76 -9.26 2.74
N SER A 330 12.59 -10.59 2.76
CA SER A 330 13.24 -11.50 1.80
C SER A 330 12.89 -11.17 0.34
N ALA A 331 11.64 -10.76 0.10
CA ALA A 331 11.12 -10.28 -1.19
C ALA A 331 11.48 -8.82 -1.58
N ASN A 332 12.40 -8.15 -0.87
CA ASN A 332 12.87 -6.81 -1.27
C ASN A 332 13.50 -6.88 -2.68
N THR A 333 13.07 -6.00 -3.58
CA THR A 333 13.48 -5.99 -4.99
C THR A 333 14.98 -5.82 -5.18
N LEU A 334 15.65 -4.97 -4.40
CA LEU A 334 17.11 -4.82 -4.44
C LEU A 334 17.83 -6.12 -4.06
N LEU A 335 17.32 -6.81 -3.03
CA LEU A 335 17.89 -8.08 -2.58
C LEU A 335 17.66 -9.16 -3.64
N THR A 336 16.46 -9.23 -4.22
CA THR A 336 16.13 -10.11 -5.37
C THR A 336 17.03 -9.86 -6.58
N ALA A 337 17.21 -8.61 -7.00
CA ALA A 337 18.06 -8.25 -8.13
C ALA A 337 19.52 -8.64 -7.89
N SER A 338 20.04 -8.38 -6.68
CA SER A 338 21.40 -8.72 -6.28
C SER A 338 21.62 -10.23 -6.25
N THR A 339 20.66 -11.00 -5.69
CA THR A 339 20.73 -12.47 -5.72
C THR A 339 20.68 -13.01 -7.14
N LEU A 340 19.79 -12.49 -7.99
CA LEU A 340 19.67 -12.91 -9.38
C LEU A 340 20.97 -12.69 -10.15
N PHE A 341 21.56 -11.50 -10.03
CA PHE A 341 22.86 -11.17 -10.61
C PHE A 341 23.95 -12.15 -10.14
N SER A 342 24.03 -12.40 -8.83
CA SER A 342 25.05 -13.30 -8.27
C SER A 342 24.86 -14.76 -8.70
N LEU A 343 23.62 -15.21 -8.92
CA LEU A 343 23.31 -16.54 -9.44
C LEU A 343 23.73 -16.69 -10.90
N ILE A 344 23.35 -15.72 -11.75
CA ILE A 344 23.68 -15.74 -13.18
C ILE A 344 25.20 -15.71 -13.40
N THR A 345 25.92 -14.96 -12.56
CA THR A 345 27.39 -14.85 -12.63
C THR A 345 28.12 -15.94 -11.87
N LEU A 346 27.42 -16.90 -11.25
CA LEU A 346 27.97 -17.96 -10.40
C LEU A 346 28.95 -17.42 -9.34
N SER A 347 28.65 -16.22 -8.83
CA SER A 347 29.47 -15.53 -7.85
C SER A 347 29.30 -16.13 -6.46
N LYS A 348 30.39 -16.25 -5.70
CA LYS A 348 30.34 -16.66 -4.28
C LYS A 348 29.44 -15.76 -3.42
N ALA A 349 29.19 -14.52 -3.86
CA ALA A 349 28.23 -13.63 -3.21
C ALA A 349 26.81 -14.20 -3.16
N PHE A 350 26.45 -15.10 -4.08
CA PHE A 350 25.14 -15.76 -4.08
C PHE A 350 24.91 -16.54 -2.79
N VAL A 351 25.93 -17.24 -2.27
CA VAL A 351 25.83 -18.00 -1.01
C VAL A 351 25.39 -17.10 0.13
N LEU A 352 26.05 -15.96 0.30
CA LEU A 352 25.73 -15.00 1.35
C LEU A 352 24.32 -14.43 1.18
N LEU A 353 24.00 -13.92 -0.01
CA LEU A 353 22.73 -13.25 -0.28
C LEU A 353 21.53 -14.22 -0.20
N ALA A 354 21.68 -15.44 -0.72
CA ALA A 354 20.68 -16.50 -0.63
C ALA A 354 20.47 -16.95 0.83
N THR A 355 21.54 -17.05 1.61
CA THR A 355 21.45 -17.37 3.04
C THR A 355 20.72 -16.27 3.81
N ILE A 356 21.04 -14.99 3.55
CA ILE A 356 20.32 -13.86 4.16
C ILE A 356 18.83 -13.91 3.81
N LYS A 357 18.47 -14.13 2.55
CA LYS A 357 17.06 -14.26 2.13
C LYS A 357 16.37 -15.42 2.81
N LEU A 358 17.03 -16.57 2.92
CA LEU A 358 16.49 -17.75 3.57
C LEU A 358 16.23 -17.49 5.06
N LEU A 359 17.18 -16.88 5.76
CA LEU A 359 17.02 -16.51 7.17
C LEU A 359 15.88 -15.52 7.38
N LEU A 360 15.82 -14.45 6.58
CA LEU A 360 14.72 -13.47 6.62
C LEU A 360 13.36 -14.15 6.40
N TYR A 361 13.29 -15.07 5.43
CA TYR A 361 12.09 -15.82 5.11
C TYR A 361 11.67 -16.72 6.29
N LEU A 362 12.60 -17.48 6.87
CA LEU A 362 12.35 -18.38 8.00
C LEU A 362 11.92 -17.62 9.27
N VAL A 363 12.62 -16.53 9.61
CA VAL A 363 12.27 -15.67 10.78
C VAL A 363 10.86 -15.13 10.63
N ARG A 364 10.51 -14.60 9.45
CA ARG A 364 9.16 -14.12 9.15
C ARG A 364 8.13 -15.24 9.30
N HIS A 365 8.40 -16.41 8.74
CA HIS A 365 7.47 -17.52 8.76
C HIS A 365 7.27 -18.08 10.18
N ALA A 366 8.29 -18.06 11.03
CA ALA A 366 8.20 -18.41 12.45
C ALA A 366 7.36 -17.39 13.25
N TYR A 367 7.39 -16.11 12.88
CA TYR A 367 6.65 -15.05 13.57
C TYR A 367 5.18 -14.93 13.14
N ILE A 368 4.87 -15.20 11.86
CA ILE A 368 3.56 -14.85 11.26
C ILE A 368 2.53 -16.00 11.26
N GLN A 369 2.93 -17.28 11.29
CA GLN A 369 1.96 -18.35 11.00
C GLN A 369 1.07 -18.81 12.17
N LYS A 370 -0.24 -18.54 12.03
CA LYS A 370 -1.31 -19.54 12.24
C LYS A 370 -1.29 -20.54 11.07
N PHE A 371 -1.34 -21.84 11.37
CA PHE A 371 -1.20 -22.96 10.41
C PHE A 371 -2.25 -22.92 9.28
N ASN A 372 -1.82 -22.99 8.01
CA ASN A 372 -2.70 -23.15 6.84
C ASN A 372 -2.05 -24.09 5.81
N PRO A 373 -2.66 -25.25 5.48
CA PRO A 373 -2.03 -26.29 4.65
C PRO A 373 -1.72 -25.85 3.22
N LYS A 374 -2.50 -24.95 2.62
CA LYS A 374 -2.19 -24.42 1.27
C LYS A 374 -0.95 -23.53 1.27
N LYS A 375 -0.69 -22.82 2.38
CA LYS A 375 0.53 -22.01 2.52
C LYS A 375 1.78 -22.89 2.60
N VAL A 376 1.68 -24.07 3.20
CA VAL A 376 2.81 -25.00 3.35
C VAL A 376 3.41 -25.42 2.00
N ILE A 377 2.59 -25.72 0.99
CA ILE A 377 3.09 -26.12 -0.33
C ILE A 377 3.86 -24.98 -1.02
N PHE A 378 3.29 -23.77 -1.06
CA PHE A 378 3.96 -22.63 -1.66
C PHE A 378 5.24 -22.25 -0.91
N SER A 379 5.20 -22.30 0.41
CA SER A 379 6.37 -22.05 1.25
C SER A 379 7.47 -23.10 1.03
N PHE A 380 7.12 -24.36 0.78
CA PHE A 380 8.07 -25.41 0.43
C PHE A 380 8.69 -25.19 -0.96
N ILE A 381 7.88 -24.84 -1.98
CA ILE A 381 8.40 -24.50 -3.32
C ILE A 381 9.34 -23.30 -3.23
N ARG A 382 8.97 -22.26 -2.47
CA ARG A 382 9.80 -21.09 -2.22
C ARG A 382 11.14 -21.46 -1.59
N PHE A 383 11.12 -22.32 -0.57
CA PHE A 383 12.30 -22.81 0.12
C PHE A 383 13.23 -23.57 -0.84
N LEU A 384 12.70 -24.50 -1.63
CA LEU A 384 13.46 -25.21 -2.68
C LEU A 384 14.03 -24.24 -3.72
N GLY A 385 13.28 -23.19 -4.05
CA GLY A 385 13.68 -22.07 -4.91
C GLY A 385 15.02 -21.43 -4.55
N ILE A 386 15.34 -21.34 -3.25
CA ILE A 386 16.64 -20.84 -2.76
C ILE A 386 17.61 -21.99 -2.50
N LEU A 387 17.15 -23.05 -1.83
CA LEU A 387 18.04 -24.09 -1.32
C LEU A 387 18.74 -24.86 -2.44
N ILE A 388 18.02 -25.21 -3.51
CA ILE A 388 18.60 -26.02 -4.59
C ILE A 388 19.73 -25.26 -5.32
N PRO A 389 19.54 -24.00 -5.77
CA PRO A 389 20.65 -23.19 -6.29
C PRO A 389 21.78 -22.96 -5.28
N LEU A 390 21.46 -22.78 -4.00
CA LEU A 390 22.46 -22.56 -2.94
C LEU A 390 23.37 -23.78 -2.76
N VAL A 391 22.78 -24.97 -2.58
CA VAL A 391 23.50 -26.23 -2.48
C VAL A 391 24.25 -26.52 -3.77
N GLY A 392 23.60 -26.29 -4.92
CA GLY A 392 24.25 -26.43 -6.23
C GLY A 392 25.56 -25.66 -6.32
N LEU A 393 25.55 -24.38 -5.91
CA LEU A 393 26.75 -23.54 -5.97
C LEU A 393 27.78 -23.93 -4.91
N LEU A 394 27.36 -24.27 -3.68
CA LEU A 394 28.27 -24.66 -2.58
C LEU A 394 29.07 -25.92 -2.90
N PHE A 395 28.44 -26.89 -3.56
CA PHE A 395 29.05 -28.18 -3.90
C PHE A 395 29.54 -28.25 -5.35
N ASN A 396 29.57 -27.12 -6.08
CA ASN A 396 29.95 -27.06 -7.51
C ASN A 396 29.15 -28.03 -8.40
N LEU A 397 27.87 -28.25 -8.08
CA LEU A 397 26.96 -29.14 -8.81
C LEU A 397 26.15 -28.41 -9.90
N ILE A 398 26.38 -27.11 -10.10
CA ILE A 398 25.68 -26.35 -11.15
C ILE A 398 26.29 -26.72 -12.52
N PRO A 399 25.53 -27.35 -13.42
CA PRO A 399 25.99 -27.70 -14.75
C PRO A 399 26.14 -26.44 -15.61
N ALA A 400 26.79 -26.57 -16.77
CA ALA A 400 26.95 -25.48 -17.72
C ALA A 400 25.61 -24.82 -18.12
N ASN A 401 24.52 -25.60 -18.13
CA ASN A 401 23.17 -25.08 -18.30
C ASN A 401 22.55 -24.65 -16.97
N ILE A 402 22.64 -23.35 -16.65
CA ILE A 402 22.08 -22.77 -15.43
C ILE A 402 20.56 -22.56 -15.46
N ALA A 403 19.90 -22.76 -16.61
CA ALA A 403 18.50 -22.39 -16.80
C ALA A 403 17.51 -23.07 -15.83
N PRO A 404 17.66 -24.36 -15.45
CA PRO A 404 16.78 -24.99 -14.46
C PRO A 404 16.87 -24.34 -13.08
N PHE A 405 18.10 -23.99 -12.64
CA PHE A 405 18.34 -23.32 -11.37
C PHE A 405 17.77 -21.91 -11.36
N LEU A 406 17.96 -21.19 -12.48
CA LEU A 406 17.40 -19.85 -12.67
C LEU A 406 15.87 -19.86 -12.65
N THR A 407 15.26 -20.82 -13.34
CA THR A 407 13.79 -20.96 -13.41
C THR A 407 13.21 -21.25 -12.03
N LEU A 408 13.81 -22.21 -11.32
CA LEU A 408 13.39 -22.58 -9.97
C LEU A 408 13.55 -21.41 -8.99
N PHE A 409 14.66 -20.67 -9.09
CA PHE A 409 14.88 -19.46 -8.30
C PHE A 409 13.81 -18.40 -8.57
N LEU A 410 13.51 -18.10 -9.84
CA LEU A 410 12.50 -17.11 -10.23
C LEU A 410 11.09 -17.50 -9.77
N ILE A 411 10.72 -18.78 -9.84
CA ILE A 411 9.45 -19.29 -9.28
C ILE A 411 9.40 -19.04 -7.77
N GLY A 412 10.49 -19.32 -7.05
CA GLY A 412 10.59 -19.02 -5.63
C GLY A 412 10.44 -17.52 -5.34
N GLU A 413 11.14 -16.66 -6.06
CA GLU A 413 11.05 -15.20 -5.88
C GLU A 413 9.63 -14.66 -6.15
N PHE A 414 8.94 -15.21 -7.16
CA PHE A 414 7.55 -14.86 -7.45
C PHE A 414 6.62 -15.22 -6.29
N ILE A 415 6.78 -16.40 -5.69
CA ILE A 415 6.01 -16.82 -4.51
C ILE A 415 6.30 -15.90 -3.31
N ASP A 416 7.58 -15.58 -3.04
CA ASP A 416 7.95 -14.68 -1.95
C ASP A 416 7.31 -13.30 -2.09
N ARG A 417 7.32 -12.78 -3.33
CA ARG A 417 6.70 -11.49 -3.64
C ARG A 417 5.18 -11.55 -3.51
N TYR A 418 4.55 -12.66 -3.87
CA TYR A 418 3.11 -12.85 -3.65
C TYR A 418 2.79 -12.83 -2.15
N GLU A 419 3.55 -13.56 -1.34
CA GLU A 419 3.38 -13.59 0.11
C GLU A 419 3.65 -12.23 0.76
N TYR A 420 4.64 -11.47 0.26
CA TYR A 420 4.87 -10.09 0.69
C TYR A 420 3.61 -9.23 0.55
N TYR A 421 3.00 -9.23 -0.64
CA TYR A 421 1.75 -8.47 -0.88
C TYR A 421 0.56 -9.01 -0.09
N ALA A 422 0.54 -10.31 0.25
CA ALA A 422 -0.49 -10.89 1.12
C ALA A 422 -0.28 -10.58 2.61
N SER A 423 0.91 -10.09 3.00
CA SER A 423 1.29 -9.77 4.39
C SER A 423 1.17 -8.28 4.74
N ILE A 424 0.88 -7.43 3.76
CA ILE A 424 0.68 -5.99 3.94
C ILE A 424 -0.81 -5.68 4.05
N ASP A 425 -1.14 -4.66 4.84
CA ASP A 425 -2.50 -4.15 5.05
C ASP A 425 -3.51 -5.24 5.47
N THR A 426 -3.10 -6.20 6.30
CA THR A 426 -3.95 -7.34 6.70
C THR A 426 -4.85 -7.06 7.90
N HIS A 427 -4.72 -5.89 8.52
CA HIS A 427 -5.46 -5.54 9.73
C HIS A 427 -6.47 -4.43 9.45
N ASN A 428 -7.70 -4.66 9.89
CA ASN A 428 -8.73 -3.63 9.91
C ASN A 428 -8.29 -2.53 10.90
N PRO A 429 -8.11 -1.25 10.49
CA PRO A 429 -7.77 -0.18 11.42
C PRO A 429 -8.86 0.08 12.47
N PHE A 430 -10.04 -0.51 12.26
CA PHE A 430 -11.21 -0.45 13.14
C PHE A 430 -11.40 -1.74 13.95
N GLN A 431 -10.42 -2.64 13.97
CA GLN A 431 -10.49 -3.91 14.71
C GLN A 431 -10.61 -3.75 16.23
N SER A 432 -10.23 -2.58 16.77
CA SER A 432 -10.33 -2.27 18.20
C SER A 432 -11.73 -1.82 18.64
N ILE A 433 -12.72 -1.89 17.75
CA ILE A 433 -14.14 -1.58 18.03
C ILE A 433 -14.88 -2.90 18.22
#